data_AF-A0A5B9WHT8-F1
#
_entry.id   AF-A0A5B9WHT8-F1
#
_cell.length_a   1.000
_cell.length_b   1.000
_cell.length_c   1.000
_cell.angle_alpha   90.00
_cell.angle_beta   90.00
_cell.angle_gamma   90.00
#
_symmetry.space_group_name_H-M   'P 1'
#
loop_
_entity.id
_entity.type
_entity.pdbx_description
1 polymer ?
#
loop_
_entity_poly.entity_id
_entity_poly.type
_entity_poly.pdbx_seq_one_letter_code
_entity_poly.pdbx_strand_id
1 'polypeptide(L)'
;MMTRPLSALDPGPGFRHPPPQTPALPRLAEAIVATVREPLLVLDDDLVVHAANPAFCDAFRIPPAETLGRRLADVGLGAWDIPALRSLLGRIIPSGSCVEGFELEDDFPLVGRRSC
;
A
#
# COMPACT_ATOMS: atom_id res chain seq x y z
N MET A 1 -30.85 -47.56 -51.26
CA MET A 1 -29.70 -47.89 -50.39
C MET A 1 -28.59 -46.91 -50.75
N MET A 2 -28.39 -45.84 -49.95
CA MET A 2 -27.16 -45.05 -49.92
C MET A 2 -27.23 -44.06 -48.75
N THR A 3 -26.54 -44.42 -47.68
CA THR A 3 -26.44 -43.73 -46.39
C THR A 3 -25.52 -42.52 -46.54
N ARG A 4 -25.98 -41.32 -46.18
CA ARG A 4 -25.10 -40.14 -46.02
C ARG A 4 -24.33 -40.28 -44.70
N PRO A 5 -23.00 -40.06 -44.64
CA PRO A 5 -22.28 -40.09 -43.38
C PRO A 5 -22.61 -38.86 -42.53
N LEU A 6 -22.65 -39.08 -41.21
CA LEU A 6 -22.80 -38.08 -40.17
C LEU A 6 -21.49 -37.29 -40.08
N SER A 7 -21.48 -36.04 -40.55
CA SER A 7 -20.34 -35.13 -40.34
C SER A 7 -20.23 -34.82 -38.85
N ALA A 8 -19.03 -35.05 -38.30
CA ALA A 8 -18.67 -34.71 -36.93
C ALA A 8 -18.90 -33.20 -36.70
N LEU A 9 -19.55 -32.88 -35.58
CA LEU A 9 -19.70 -31.52 -35.08
C LEU A 9 -18.32 -30.98 -34.71
N ASP A 10 -17.90 -29.90 -35.38
CA ASP A 10 -16.67 -29.17 -35.08
C ASP A 10 -16.75 -28.62 -33.64
N PRO A 11 -15.84 -28.94 -32.71
CA PRO A 11 -15.86 -28.35 -31.38
C PRO A 11 -15.54 -26.86 -31.52
N GLY A 12 -16.58 -26.02 -31.38
CA GLY A 12 -16.44 -24.56 -31.38
C GLY A 12 -15.35 -24.10 -30.42
N PRO A 13 -14.79 -22.89 -30.63
CA PRO A 13 -13.58 -22.44 -29.95
C PRO A 13 -13.78 -22.52 -28.44
N GLY A 14 -13.10 -23.49 -27.83
CA GLY A 14 -13.20 -23.72 -26.39
C GLY A 14 -12.87 -22.42 -25.68
N PHE A 15 -13.75 -22.01 -24.77
CA PHE A 15 -13.45 -21.00 -23.77
C PHE A 15 -12.25 -21.50 -22.96
N ARG A 16 -11.04 -21.15 -23.39
CA ARG A 16 -9.85 -21.28 -22.56
C ARG A 16 -10.04 -20.27 -21.43
N HIS A 17 -10.44 -20.76 -20.26
CA HIS A 17 -10.27 -19.99 -19.04
C HIS A 17 -8.77 -19.67 -18.93
N PRO A 18 -8.36 -18.40 -18.84
CA PRO A 18 -6.96 -18.10 -18.58
C PRO A 18 -6.56 -18.82 -17.29
N PRO A 19 -5.33 -19.35 -17.19
CA PRO A 19 -4.87 -19.97 -15.95
C PRO A 19 -5.11 -18.99 -14.79
N PRO A 20 -5.48 -19.47 -13.59
CA PRO A 20 -5.68 -18.61 -12.44
C PRO A 20 -4.43 -17.74 -12.30
N GLN A 21 -4.62 -16.43 -12.48
CA GLN A 21 -3.53 -15.48 -12.32
C GLN A 21 -3.34 -15.32 -10.81
N THR A 22 -2.47 -16.12 -10.21
CA THR A 22 -2.05 -15.89 -8.83
C THR A 22 -1.43 -14.50 -8.80
N PRO A 23 -2.01 -13.52 -8.09
CA PRO A 23 -1.40 -12.20 -8.03
C PRO A 23 0.00 -12.38 -7.44
N ALA A 24 0.99 -11.73 -8.06
CA ALA A 24 2.32 -11.66 -7.49
C ALA A 24 2.22 -11.16 -6.05
N LEU A 25 3.02 -11.71 -5.13
CA LEU A 25 3.01 -11.37 -3.70
C LEU A 25 2.96 -9.86 -3.40
N PRO A 26 3.64 -8.96 -4.16
CA PRO A 26 3.51 -7.51 -3.96
C PRO A 26 2.07 -6.98 -4.05
N ARG A 27 1.27 -7.48 -5.00
CA ARG A 27 -0.14 -7.07 -5.15
C ARG A 27 -1.01 -7.50 -3.98
N LEU A 28 -0.67 -8.60 -3.30
CA LEU A 28 -1.39 -9.02 -2.11
C LEU A 28 -1.08 -8.11 -0.92
N ALA A 29 0.19 -7.73 -0.74
CA ALA A 29 0.59 -6.80 0.32
C ALA A 29 -0.09 -5.43 0.16
N GLU A 30 -0.11 -4.89 -1.06
CA GLU A 30 -0.82 -3.64 -1.37
C GLU A 30 -2.33 -3.73 -1.08
N ALA A 31 -2.96 -4.84 -1.47
CA ALA A 31 -4.38 -5.06 -1.23
C ALA A 31 -4.70 -5.15 0.27
N ILE A 32 -3.84 -5.80 1.07
CA ILE A 32 -3.99 -5.86 2.52
C ILE A 32 -3.88 -4.46 3.11
N VAL A 33 -2.81 -3.73 2.80
CA VAL A 33 -2.56 -2.36 3.27
C VAL A 33 -3.75 -1.46 2.95
N ALA A 34 -4.31 -1.55 1.75
CA ALA A 34 -5.44 -0.73 1.31
C ALA A 34 -6.74 -0.98 2.10
N THR A 35 -6.89 -2.12 2.77
CA THR A 35 -8.11 -2.48 3.53
C THR A 35 -8.04 -2.14 5.03
N VAL A 36 -6.85 -1.80 5.55
CA VAL A 36 -6.67 -1.36 6.93
C VAL A 36 -7.37 -0.01 7.14
N ARG A 37 -8.13 0.13 8.23
CA ARG A 37 -8.95 1.32 8.52
C ARG A 37 -8.17 2.40 9.26
N GLU A 38 -7.12 2.01 9.95
CA GLU A 38 -6.19 2.88 10.65
C GLU A 38 -5.17 3.47 9.64
N PRO A 39 -4.76 4.75 9.78
CA PRO A 39 -3.69 5.33 8.97
C PRO A 39 -2.42 4.47 8.96
N LEU A 40 -1.97 4.06 7.77
CA LEU A 40 -0.81 3.18 7.61
C LEU A 40 0.09 3.63 6.45
N LEU A 41 1.39 3.69 6.74
CA LEU A 41 2.47 3.85 5.76
C LEU A 41 3.39 2.63 5.79
N VAL A 42 3.89 2.25 4.62
CA VAL A 42 4.99 1.30 4.45
C VAL A 42 6.19 2.07 3.93
N LEU A 43 7.32 1.97 4.63
CA LEU A 43 8.57 2.63 4.30
C LEU A 43 9.61 1.60 3.87
N ASP A 44 10.54 2.00 3.01
CA ASP A 44 11.79 1.26 2.80
C ASP A 44 12.89 1.69 3.79
N ASP A 45 14.07 1.09 3.66
CA ASP A 45 15.22 1.34 4.53
C ASP A 45 15.75 2.78 4.45
N ASP A 46 15.45 3.49 3.34
CA ASP A 46 15.78 4.90 3.13
C ASP A 46 14.70 5.87 3.65
N LEU A 47 13.68 5.33 4.35
CA LEU A 47 12.49 6.06 4.82
C LEU A 47 11.66 6.64 3.68
N VAL A 48 11.72 6.03 2.49
CA VAL A 48 10.88 6.40 1.35
C VAL A 48 9.56 5.64 1.44
N VAL A 49 8.45 6.34 1.19
CA VAL A 49 7.11 5.74 1.24
C VAL A 49 6.89 4.81 0.04
N HIS A 50 6.80 3.52 0.31
CA HIS A 50 6.47 2.49 -0.67
C HIS A 50 4.95 2.35 -0.85
N ALA A 51 4.19 2.39 0.26
CA ALA A 51 2.73 2.33 0.22
C ALA A 51 2.12 3.26 1.28
N ALA A 52 0.96 3.81 0.94
CA ALA A 52 0.12 4.57 1.85
C ALA A 52 -1.32 4.08 1.66
N ASN A 53 -1.99 3.74 2.75
CA ASN A 53 -3.39 3.33 2.66
C ASN A 53 -4.33 4.56 2.52
N PRO A 54 -5.58 4.36 2.06
CA PRO A 54 -6.54 5.45 1.94
C PRO A 54 -6.78 6.17 3.27
N ALA A 55 -6.84 5.44 4.39
CA ALA A 55 -7.06 6.02 5.71
C ALA A 55 -5.98 7.05 6.11
N PHE A 56 -4.72 6.82 5.73
CA PHE A 56 -3.65 7.80 5.96
C PHE A 56 -3.88 9.08 5.15
N CYS A 57 -4.15 8.93 3.86
CA CYS A 57 -4.39 10.06 2.96
C CYS A 57 -5.58 10.92 3.45
N ASP A 58 -6.65 10.25 3.91
CA ASP A 58 -7.85 10.91 4.44
C ASP A 58 -7.59 11.59 5.80
N ALA A 59 -6.90 10.91 6.72
CA ALA A 59 -6.63 11.41 8.06
C ALA A 59 -5.79 12.70 8.06
N PHE A 60 -4.81 12.77 7.16
CA PHE A 60 -3.88 13.90 7.07
C PHE A 60 -4.17 14.85 5.89
N ARG A 61 -5.19 14.53 5.07
CA ARG A 61 -5.57 15.27 3.86
C ARG A 61 -4.43 15.44 2.85
N ILE A 62 -3.62 14.39 2.68
CA ILE A 62 -2.47 14.39 1.77
C ILE A 62 -2.80 13.48 0.58
N PRO A 63 -2.70 13.98 -0.67
CA PRO A 63 -2.92 13.14 -1.85
C PRO A 63 -1.90 11.99 -1.95
N PRO A 64 -2.29 10.80 -2.44
CA PRO A 64 -1.35 9.69 -2.66
C PRO A 64 -0.17 10.08 -3.57
N ALA A 65 -0.42 10.92 -4.58
CA ALA A 65 0.60 11.42 -5.51
C ALA A 65 1.66 12.32 -4.85
N GLU A 66 1.34 12.91 -3.70
CA GLU A 66 2.26 13.71 -2.88
C GLU A 66 2.89 12.89 -1.75
N THR A 67 2.54 11.61 -1.65
CA THR A 67 2.98 10.71 -0.58
C THR A 67 3.91 9.61 -1.10
N LEU A 68 3.50 8.90 -2.14
CA LEU A 68 4.24 7.74 -2.67
C LEU A 68 5.58 8.15 -3.29
N GLY A 69 6.63 7.38 -3.01
CA GLY A 69 7.99 7.60 -3.51
C GLY A 69 8.69 8.83 -2.90
N ARG A 70 8.10 9.46 -1.87
CA ARG A 70 8.72 10.58 -1.14
C ARG A 70 9.41 10.07 0.12
N ARG A 71 10.48 10.75 0.56
CA ARG A 71 11.00 10.54 1.91
C ARG A 71 9.94 10.99 2.90
N LEU A 72 9.79 10.27 4.01
CA LEU A 72 8.80 10.60 5.05
C LEU A 72 8.88 12.07 5.48
N ALA A 73 10.09 12.61 5.64
CA ALA A 73 10.33 14.00 6.03
C ALA A 73 9.79 15.05 5.03
N ASP A 74 9.49 14.68 3.78
CA ASP A 74 8.96 15.59 2.77
C ASP A 74 7.43 15.51 2.64
N VAL A 75 6.80 14.54 3.31
CA VAL A 75 5.36 14.27 3.20
C VAL A 75 4.55 15.34 3.94
N GLY A 76 3.43 15.77 3.35
CA GLY A 76 2.48 16.66 4.02
C GLY A 76 3.05 18.02 4.39
N LEU A 77 3.82 18.64 3.48
CA LEU A 77 4.53 19.91 3.72
C LEU A 77 5.59 19.81 4.82
N GLY A 78 6.22 18.64 4.96
CA GLY A 78 7.27 18.39 5.95
C GLY A 78 6.76 18.14 7.37
N ALA A 79 5.45 17.95 7.54
CA ALA A 79 4.83 17.72 8.85
C ALA A 79 5.33 16.45 9.55
N TRP A 80 5.97 15.54 8.81
CA TRP A 80 6.52 14.29 9.34
C TRP A 80 8.04 14.35 9.59
N ASP A 81 8.70 15.51 9.40
CA ASP A 81 10.09 15.73 9.81
C ASP A 81 10.20 16.00 11.32
N ILE A 82 9.69 15.07 12.11
CA ILE A 82 9.57 15.21 13.56
C ILE A 82 10.81 14.59 14.22
N PRO A 83 11.60 15.34 15.02
CA PRO A 83 12.86 14.84 15.59
C PRO A 83 12.70 13.56 16.43
N ALA A 84 11.61 13.46 17.18
CA ALA A 84 11.30 12.28 17.99
C ALA A 84 11.03 11.05 17.12
N LEU A 85 10.27 11.22 16.03
CA LEU A 85 9.98 10.16 15.06
C LEU A 85 11.26 9.69 14.35
N ARG A 86 12.11 10.63 13.91
CA ARG A 86 13.41 10.30 13.29
C ARG A 86 14.33 9.53 14.23
N SER A 87 14.38 9.94 15.48
CA SER A 87 15.18 9.26 16.51
C SER A 87 14.64 7.86 16.79
N LEU A 88 13.32 7.67 16.76
CA LEU A 88 12.70 6.36 16.90
C LEU A 88 13.08 5.46 15.72
N LEU A 89 12.81 5.90 14.49
CA LEU A 89 13.06 5.16 13.26
C LEU A 89 14.53 4.75 13.14
N GLY A 90 15.46 5.68 13.43
CA GLY A 90 16.90 5.41 13.42
C GLY A 90 17.37 4.36 14.43
N ARG A 91 16.62 4.11 15.52
CA ARG A 91 16.91 3.02 16.47
C ARG A 91 16.31 1.70 16.03
N ILE A 92 15.08 1.70 15.51
CA ILE A 92 14.36 0.46 15.23
C ILE A 92 14.81 -0.21 13.94
N ILE A 93 15.10 0.56 12.88
CA ILE A 93 15.46 0.02 11.56
C ILE A 93 16.71 -0.88 11.62
N PRO A 94 17.85 -0.45 12.22
CA PRO A 94 19.05 -1.29 12.26
C PRO A 94 18.87 -2.58 13.09
N SER A 95 17.94 -2.55 14.06
CA SER A 95 17.69 -3.68 14.97
C SER A 95 16.60 -4.63 14.49
N GLY A 96 15.83 -4.24 13.46
CA GLY A 96 14.63 -4.99 13.03
C GLY A 96 13.55 -5.10 14.11
N SER A 97 13.54 -4.18 15.09
CA SER A 97 12.61 -4.23 16.22
C SER A 97 11.27 -3.59 15.88
N CYS A 98 10.19 -4.09 16.49
CA CYS A 98 8.88 -3.45 16.46
C CYS A 98 8.75 -2.45 17.63
N VAL A 99 8.05 -1.34 17.39
CA VAL A 99 7.59 -0.42 18.44
C VAL A 99 6.09 -0.26 18.31
N GLU A 100 5.42 -0.35 19.45
CA GLU A 100 3.97 -0.20 19.59
C GLU A 100 3.67 0.94 20.58
N GLY A 101 2.56 1.65 20.39
CA GLY A 101 2.11 2.68 21.32
C GLY A 101 3.03 3.90 21.43
N PHE A 102 3.83 4.19 20.40
CA PHE A 102 4.53 5.47 20.32
C PHE A 102 3.53 6.55 19.93
N GLU A 103 3.24 7.45 20.86
CA GLU A 103 2.34 8.58 20.64
C GLU A 103 3.10 9.77 20.07
N LEU A 104 2.60 10.32 18.97
CA LEU A 104 3.13 11.49 18.30
C LEU A 104 2.13 12.63 18.43
N GLU A 105 2.54 13.71 19.08
CA GLU A 105 1.73 14.92 19.23
C GLU A 105 2.40 16.11 18.52
N ASP A 106 1.83 16.51 17.37
CA ASP A 106 2.38 17.60 16.56
C ASP A 106 1.28 18.44 15.89
N ASP A 107 1.66 19.61 15.37
CA ASP A 107 0.80 20.46 14.56
C ASP A 107 1.00 20.16 13.07
N PHE A 108 -0.05 19.64 12.44
CA PHE A 108 -0.03 19.30 11.03
C PHE A 108 -0.65 20.43 10.20
N PRO A 109 0.03 20.97 9.18
CA PRO A 109 -0.41 22.16 8.44
C PRO A 109 -1.83 22.06 7.87
N LEU A 110 -2.26 20.86 7.45
CA LEU A 110 -3.55 20.64 6.77
C LEU A 110 -4.69 20.26 7.73
N VAL A 111 -4.37 19.78 8.93
CA VAL A 111 -5.35 19.15 9.84
C VAL A 111 -5.25 19.61 11.29
N GLY A 112 -4.34 20.54 11.61
CA GLY A 112 -4.10 21.11 12.94
C GLY A 112 -3.41 20.14 13.90
N ARG A 113 -3.50 20.44 15.20
CA ARG A 113 -2.98 19.58 16.29
C ARG A 113 -3.57 18.18 16.22
N ARG A 114 -2.71 17.16 16.23
CA ARG A 114 -3.08 15.74 16.29
C ARG A 114 -2.23 15.00 17.31
N SER A 115 -2.85 14.02 17.97
CA SER A 115 -2.19 12.91 18.65
C SER A 115 -2.51 11.65 17.83
N CYS A 116 -1.48 10.87 17.49
CA CYS A 116 -1.58 9.62 16.75
C CYS A 116 -0.57 8.59 17.23
#